data_AF-A0A368FRL0-F1
#
_entry.id   AF-A0A368FRL0-F1
#
_cell.length_a   1.000
_cell.length_b   1.000
_cell.length_c   1.000
_cell.angle_alpha   90.00
_cell.angle_beta   90.00
_cell.angle_gamma   90.00
#
_symmetry.space_group_name_H-M   'P 1'
#
loop_
_entity.id
_entity.type
_entity.pdbx_description
1 polymer ?
#
loop_
_entity_poly.entity_id
_entity_poly.type
_entity_poly.pdbx_seq_one_letter_code
_entity_poly.pdbx_strand_id
1 'polypeptide(L)'
;MVEIYSLLDGANDVQITQCPKELCNHDGNWNPRSLNFFINESVVTSKLVNISLKFAKGYVQASLSRAAVQWIVHTVNVTTLIEQLNRKSFGLDEIMLATLQVSDELEMPGGFTSDCLMQGKDTASISR
;
A
#
# COMPACT_ATOMS: atom_id res chain seq x y z
N MET A 1 -7.34 20.36 -11.30
CA MET A 1 -7.48 19.45 -10.13
C MET A 1 -8.81 18.73 -10.09
N VAL A 2 -9.96 19.42 -9.96
CA VAL A 2 -11.28 18.75 -9.91
C VAL A 2 -11.54 17.87 -11.13
N GLU A 3 -11.27 18.38 -12.34
CA GLU A 3 -11.43 17.61 -13.59
C GLU A 3 -10.53 16.37 -13.64
N ILE A 4 -9.26 16.48 -13.23
CA ILE A 4 -8.33 15.34 -13.14
C ILE A 4 -8.87 14.27 -12.18
N TYR A 5 -9.31 14.65 -10.98
CA TYR A 5 -9.85 13.68 -10.02
C TYR A 5 -11.19 13.10 -10.47
N SER A 6 -11.98 13.85 -11.24
CA SER A 6 -13.19 13.31 -11.88
C SER A 6 -12.86 12.26 -12.94
N LEU A 7 -11.76 12.43 -13.68
CA LEU A 7 -11.30 11.44 -14.68
C LEU A 7 -10.70 10.19 -14.04
N LEU A 8 -10.11 10.31 -12.85
CA LEU A 8 -9.59 9.18 -12.09
C LEU A 8 -10.71 8.32 -11.49
N ASP A 9 -11.93 8.84 -11.37
CA ASP A 9 -13.14 8.11 -10.99
C ASP A 9 -12.97 7.14 -9.80
N GLY A 10 -12.29 7.62 -8.74
CA GLY A 10 -12.06 6.86 -7.52
C GLY A 10 -10.75 6.06 -7.48
N ALA A 11 -9.96 6.03 -8.56
CA ALA A 11 -8.58 5.57 -8.53
C ALA A 11 -7.71 6.46 -7.63
N ASN A 12 -6.80 5.84 -6.90
CA ASN A 12 -5.80 6.56 -6.12
C ASN A 12 -4.66 7.01 -7.04
N ASP A 13 -4.06 8.15 -6.71
CA ASP A 13 -2.91 8.69 -7.42
C ASP A 13 -1.69 8.68 -6.47
N VAL A 14 -0.81 7.72 -6.73
CA VAL A 14 0.37 7.42 -5.92
C VAL A 14 1.51 7.05 -6.87
N GLN A 15 2.71 7.59 -6.64
CA GLN A 15 3.88 7.11 -7.38
C GLN A 15 4.24 5.71 -6.92
N ILE A 16 4.60 4.84 -7.86
CA ILE A 16 5.01 3.46 -7.59
C ILE A 16 6.29 3.18 -8.35
N THR A 17 7.32 2.80 -7.62
CA THR A 17 8.62 2.38 -8.14
C THR A 17 9.08 1.13 -7.40
N GLN A 18 10.06 0.46 -7.99
CA GLN A 18 10.74 -0.67 -7.34
C GLN A 18 11.30 -0.26 -5.99
N CYS A 19 10.95 -1.02 -4.95
CA CYS A 19 11.54 -0.78 -3.64
C CYS A 19 12.85 -1.56 -3.48
N PRO A 20 13.95 -0.90 -3.08
CA PRO A 20 15.19 -1.60 -2.76
C PRO A 20 15.00 -2.59 -1.62
N LYS A 21 15.58 -3.79 -1.76
CA LYS A 21 15.37 -4.91 -0.83
C LYS A 21 15.80 -4.58 0.60
N GLU A 22 16.88 -3.83 0.74
CA GLU A 22 17.45 -3.37 2.01
C GLU A 22 16.54 -2.43 2.81
N LEU A 23 15.62 -1.75 2.11
CA LEU A 23 14.63 -0.85 2.71
C LEU A 23 13.32 -1.60 3.03
N CYS A 24 12.73 -2.26 2.03
CA CYS A 24 11.36 -2.76 2.13
C CYS A 24 11.20 -4.19 2.63
N ASN A 25 12.11 -5.11 2.31
CA ASN A 25 11.98 -6.52 2.65
C ASN A 25 13.09 -6.95 3.61
N HIS A 26 13.16 -6.25 4.74
CA HIS A 26 14.07 -6.62 5.82
C HIS A 26 13.45 -7.73 6.69
N ASP A 27 14.20 -8.23 7.68
CA ASP A 27 13.81 -9.33 8.56
C ASP A 27 12.50 -9.00 9.33
N GLY A 28 11.37 -9.38 8.75
CA GLY A 28 10.02 -9.08 9.21
C GLY A 28 9.01 -10.03 8.61
N ASN A 29 7.95 -10.33 9.37
CA ASN A 29 6.85 -11.16 8.88
C ASN A 29 5.77 -10.26 8.28
N TRP A 30 5.77 -10.16 6.95
CA TRP A 30 4.92 -9.23 6.19
C TRP A 30 3.57 -9.80 5.76
N ASN A 31 3.05 -10.81 6.48
CA ASN A 31 1.71 -11.30 6.23
C ASN A 31 0.69 -10.59 7.12
N PRO A 32 -0.56 -10.37 6.66
CA PRO A 32 -1.56 -9.63 7.43
C PRO A 32 -1.80 -10.16 8.84
N ARG A 33 -1.73 -11.49 9.05
CA ARG A 33 -1.85 -12.09 10.38
C ARG A 33 -0.72 -11.66 11.33
N SER A 34 0.52 -11.75 10.89
CA SER A 34 1.69 -11.37 11.69
C SER A 34 1.74 -9.86 11.97
N LEU A 35 1.14 -9.07 11.08
CA LEU A 35 0.99 -7.63 11.20
C LEU A 35 -0.24 -7.20 11.99
N ASN A 36 -1.09 -8.12 12.46
CA ASN A 36 -2.39 -7.80 13.05
C ASN A 36 -3.18 -6.79 12.18
N PHE A 37 -3.14 -6.98 10.86
CA PHE A 37 -3.43 -5.94 9.89
C PHE A 37 -4.92 -5.65 9.71
N PHE A 38 -5.82 -6.58 9.99
CA PHE A 38 -7.27 -6.35 9.89
C PHE A 38 -7.86 -6.13 11.27
N ILE A 39 -8.64 -5.06 11.43
CA ILE A 39 -9.31 -4.76 12.71
C ILE A 39 -10.25 -5.89 13.11
N ASN A 40 -10.88 -6.53 12.12
CA ASN A 40 -11.72 -7.71 12.33
C ASN A 40 -11.29 -8.85 11.39
N GLU A 41 -10.39 -9.72 11.86
CA GLU A 41 -9.93 -10.87 11.07
C GLU A 41 -11.07 -11.86 10.73
N SER A 42 -12.13 -11.91 11.55
CA SER A 42 -13.21 -12.91 11.39
C SER A 42 -14.04 -12.72 10.11
N VAL A 43 -14.04 -11.52 9.52
CA VAL A 43 -14.73 -11.23 8.25
C VAL A 43 -13.82 -11.41 7.03
N VAL A 44 -12.54 -11.71 7.24
CA VAL A 44 -11.53 -11.84 6.19
C VAL A 44 -11.32 -13.32 5.87
N THR A 45 -11.18 -13.65 4.59
CA THR A 45 -10.93 -15.04 4.18
C THR A 45 -9.57 -15.54 4.67
N SER A 46 -9.52 -16.81 5.07
CA SER A 46 -8.30 -17.45 5.60
C SER A 46 -7.11 -17.46 4.62
N LYS A 47 -7.37 -17.30 3.32
CA LYS A 47 -6.33 -17.16 2.29
C LYS A 47 -5.64 -15.80 2.38
N LEU A 48 -6.40 -14.74 2.64
CA LEU A 48 -5.94 -13.36 2.62
C LEU A 48 -5.02 -13.06 3.82
N VAL A 49 -5.27 -13.66 4.97
CA VAL A 49 -4.46 -13.42 6.19
C VAL A 49 -3.03 -13.96 6.13
N ASN A 50 -2.76 -14.88 5.19
CA ASN A 50 -1.46 -15.54 5.04
C ASN A 50 -0.69 -15.12 3.77
N ILE A 51 -1.21 -14.17 2.98
CA ILE A 51 -0.46 -13.62 1.84
C ILE A 51 0.79 -12.89 2.32
N SER A 52 1.78 -12.72 1.46
CA SER A 52 2.85 -11.76 1.70
C SER A 52 2.48 -10.43 1.05
N LEU A 53 2.64 -9.32 1.78
CA LEU A 53 2.55 -7.99 1.16
C LEU A 53 3.60 -7.84 0.05
N LYS A 54 3.22 -7.13 -1.01
CA LYS A 54 4.11 -6.76 -2.10
C LYS A 54 4.62 -5.35 -1.84
N PHE A 55 5.93 -5.18 -1.83
CA PHE A 55 6.54 -3.90 -1.50
C PHE A 55 6.77 -3.04 -2.72
N ALA A 56 6.45 -1.76 -2.55
CA ALA A 56 6.80 -0.70 -3.48
C ALA A 56 7.22 0.55 -2.71
N LYS A 57 7.87 1.46 -3.44
CA LYS A 57 8.23 2.79 -2.96
C LYS A 57 7.53 3.84 -3.82
N GLY A 58 7.27 5.01 -3.26
CA GLY A 58 6.69 6.14 -3.96
C GLY A 58 7.17 7.46 -3.37
N TYR A 59 6.43 8.53 -3.63
CA TYR A 59 6.55 9.75 -2.84
C TYR A 59 5.70 9.67 -1.58
N VAL A 60 6.02 10.54 -0.63
CA VAL A 60 5.18 10.85 0.53
C VAL A 60 3.83 11.45 0.08
N GLN A 61 3.83 12.15 -1.05
CA GLN A 61 2.64 12.75 -1.64
C GLN A 61 1.78 11.69 -2.34
N ALA A 62 0.50 11.67 -1.97
CA ALA A 62 -0.52 10.83 -2.56
C ALA A 62 -1.87 11.54 -2.56
N SER A 63 -2.70 11.26 -3.56
CA SER A 63 -4.12 11.63 -3.56
C SER A 63 -4.95 10.36 -3.47
N LEU A 64 -5.69 10.22 -2.37
CA LEU A 64 -6.47 9.01 -2.07
C LEU A 64 -7.96 9.29 -2.22
N SER A 65 -8.68 8.31 -2.77
CA SER A 65 -10.14 8.36 -2.80
C SER A 65 -10.72 8.34 -1.38
N ARG A 66 -11.94 8.86 -1.20
CA ARG A 66 -12.61 8.80 0.10
C ARG A 66 -12.79 7.37 0.59
N ALA A 67 -13.05 6.43 -0.32
CA ALA A 67 -13.20 5.00 -0.01
C ALA A 67 -11.88 4.40 0.51
N ALA A 68 -10.75 4.73 -0.13
CA ALA A 68 -9.43 4.33 0.34
C ALA A 68 -9.14 4.81 1.76
N VAL A 69 -9.43 6.08 2.05
CA VAL A 69 -9.24 6.65 3.40
C VAL A 69 -10.13 5.96 4.43
N GLN A 70 -11.41 5.70 4.09
CA GLN A 70 -12.33 4.99 4.99
C GLN A 70 -11.85 3.56 5.27
N TRP A 71 -11.29 2.87 4.27
CA TRP A 71 -10.70 1.55 4.43
C TRP A 71 -9.48 1.58 5.35
N ILE A 72 -8.55 2.52 5.14
CA ILE A 72 -7.36 2.68 6.00
C ILE A 72 -7.75 2.94 7.46
N VAL A 73 -8.76 3.77 7.70
CA VAL A 73 -9.15 4.20 9.06
C VAL A 73 -10.00 3.16 9.79
N HIS A 74 -10.88 2.44 9.09
CA HIS A 74 -11.91 1.62 9.74
C HIS A 74 -11.81 0.11 9.44
N THR A 75 -11.01 -0.30 8.46
CA THR A 75 -10.89 -1.72 8.06
C THR A 75 -9.58 -2.33 8.51
N VAL A 76 -8.49 -1.59 8.39
CA VAL A 76 -7.14 -2.09 8.67
C VAL A 76 -6.49 -1.39 9.86
N ASN A 77 -5.57 -2.11 10.50
CA ASN A 77 -4.70 -1.63 11.54
C ASN A 77 -3.27 -1.59 11.01
N VAL A 78 -2.79 -0.39 10.71
CA VAL A 78 -1.45 -0.17 10.12
C VAL A 78 -0.35 -0.03 11.18
N THR A 79 -0.65 -0.10 12.48
CA THR A 79 0.32 0.17 13.56
C THR A 79 1.55 -0.73 13.47
N THR A 80 1.35 -2.05 13.44
CA THR A 80 2.48 -2.99 13.40
C THR A 80 3.26 -2.92 12.08
N LEU A 81 2.58 -2.62 10.96
CA LEU A 81 3.23 -2.36 9.67
C LEU A 81 4.17 -1.15 9.76
N ILE A 82 3.67 -0.02 10.27
CA ILE A 82 4.46 1.21 10.43
C ILE A 82 5.61 1.00 11.42
N GLU A 83 5.38 0.33 12.55
CA GLU A 83 6.42 0.02 13.53
C GLU A 83 7.53 -0.86 12.95
N GLN A 84 7.18 -1.86 12.13
CA GLN A 84 8.17 -2.69 11.45
C GLN A 84 8.95 -1.90 10.40
N LEU A 85 8.28 -1.09 9.56
CA LEU A 85 8.95 -0.20 8.60
C LEU A 85 9.94 0.75 9.30
N ASN A 86 9.54 1.32 10.45
CA ASN A 86 10.34 2.23 11.28
C ASN A 86 11.60 1.62 11.92
N ARG A 87 11.89 0.33 11.69
CA ARG A 87 13.17 -0.29 12.11
C ARG A 87 14.37 0.13 11.25
N LYS A 88 14.14 0.77 10.11
CA LYS A 88 15.20 1.42 9.30
C LYS A 88 15.20 2.93 9.53
N SER A 89 16.19 3.62 8.99
CA SER A 89 16.45 5.03 9.32
C SER A 89 16.12 6.04 8.22
N PHE A 90 15.80 5.63 6.99
CA PHE A 90 15.70 6.55 5.85
C PHE A 90 14.58 6.21 4.87
N GLY A 91 13.80 7.22 4.47
CA GLY A 91 12.85 7.17 3.36
C GLY A 91 11.71 6.16 3.54
N LEU A 92 11.19 6.05 4.76
CA LEU A 92 10.18 5.05 5.17
C LEU A 92 8.74 5.51 4.97
N ASP A 93 8.53 6.81 5.09
CA ASP A 93 7.31 7.52 4.73
C ASP A 93 6.92 7.32 3.25
N GLU A 94 7.88 6.92 2.42
CA GLU A 94 7.73 6.61 1.00
C GLU A 94 7.30 5.16 0.71
N ILE A 95 7.12 4.29 1.72
CA ILE A 95 6.90 2.84 1.50
C ILE A 95 5.46 2.42 1.73
N MET A 96 4.85 2.83 2.83
CA MET A 96 3.57 2.26 3.29
C MET A 96 2.47 2.43 2.24
N LEU A 97 2.24 3.66 1.77
CA LEU A 97 1.15 3.94 0.82
C LEU A 97 1.36 3.19 -0.50
N ALA A 98 2.56 3.20 -1.05
CA ALA A 98 2.88 2.47 -2.29
C ALA A 98 2.66 0.95 -2.13
N THR A 99 3.09 0.38 -1.00
CA THR A 99 2.93 -1.05 -0.65
C THR A 99 1.45 -1.44 -0.57
N LEU A 100 0.62 -0.59 0.04
CA LEU A 100 -0.83 -0.84 0.12
C LEU A 100 -1.51 -0.81 -1.26
N GLN A 101 -1.05 0.04 -2.19
CA GLN A 101 -1.62 0.09 -3.54
C GLN A 101 -1.36 -1.19 -4.32
N VAL A 102 -0.12 -1.73 -4.27
CA VAL A 102 0.32 -2.83 -5.14
C VAL A 102 0.09 -4.23 -4.56
N SER A 103 -0.36 -4.32 -3.30
CA SER A 103 -0.79 -5.57 -2.68
C SER A 103 -2.26 -5.81 -3.05
N ASP A 104 -2.51 -6.19 -4.30
CA ASP A 104 -3.85 -6.32 -4.91
C ASP A 104 -4.76 -7.24 -4.11
N GLU A 105 -4.21 -8.25 -3.45
CA GLU A 105 -4.96 -9.17 -2.62
C GLU A 105 -5.55 -8.51 -1.35
N LEU A 106 -5.12 -7.30 -0.97
CA LEU A 106 -5.73 -6.53 0.11
C LEU A 106 -7.04 -5.85 -0.28
N GLU A 107 -7.34 -5.76 -1.58
CA GLU A 107 -8.55 -5.14 -2.14
C GLU A 107 -8.77 -3.69 -1.64
N MET A 108 -7.68 -2.93 -1.46
CA MET A 108 -7.76 -1.51 -1.11
C MET A 108 -8.54 -0.75 -2.20
N PRO A 109 -9.58 0.03 -1.85
CA PRO A 109 -10.34 0.79 -2.84
C PRO A 109 -9.46 1.77 -3.62
N GLY A 110 -9.62 1.80 -4.96
CA GLY A 110 -8.82 2.64 -5.84
C GLY A 110 -7.37 2.21 -6.00
N GLY A 111 -6.98 1.05 -5.45
CA GLY A 111 -5.68 0.42 -5.67
C GLY A 111 -5.53 -0.18 -7.06
N PHE A 112 -4.34 -0.69 -7.37
CA PHE A 112 -4.00 -1.26 -8.67
C PHE A 112 -3.01 -2.41 -8.54
N THR A 113 -2.97 -3.29 -9.52
CA THR A 113 -2.15 -4.51 -9.49
C THR A 113 -0.65 -4.21 -9.50
N SER A 114 0.16 -5.13 -8.95
CA SER A 114 1.63 -5.09 -9.07
C SER A 114 2.18 -5.35 -10.48
N ASP A 115 1.34 -5.59 -11.50
CA ASP A 115 1.76 -6.08 -12.81
C ASP A 115 2.78 -5.19 -13.52
N CYS A 116 2.56 -3.86 -13.52
CA CYS A 116 3.53 -2.91 -14.09
C CYS A 116 4.87 -2.97 -13.36
N LEU A 117 4.81 -2.99 -12.02
CA LEU A 117 5.98 -3.07 -11.17
C LEU A 117 6.79 -4.35 -11.45
N MET A 118 6.12 -5.50 -11.56
CA MET A 118 6.74 -6.80 -11.89
C MET A 118 7.37 -6.82 -13.28
N GLN A 119 6.87 -6.01 -14.21
CA GLN A 119 7.48 -5.79 -15.53
C GLN A 119 8.64 -4.78 -15.52
N GLY A 120 9.01 -4.26 -14.35
CA GLY A 120 10.05 -3.23 -14.21
C GLY A 120 9.62 -1.85 -14.71
N LYS A 121 8.31 -1.58 -14.72
CA LYS A 121 7.74 -0.29 -15.13
C LYS A 121 7.28 0.51 -13.91
N ASP A 122 7.81 1.71 -13.79
CA ASP A 122 7.38 2.67 -12.77
C ASP A 122 6.06 3.35 -13.17
N THR A 123 5.26 3.69 -12.17
CA THR A 123 4.04 4.48 -12.33
C THR A 123 4.25 5.85 -11.70
N ALA A 124 4.11 6.91 -12.50
CA ALA A 124 4.21 8.29 -12.02
C ALA A 124 2.92 8.71 -11.29
N SER A 125 3.05 9.70 -10.39
CA SER A 125 1.89 10.42 -9.84
C SER A 125 1.53 11.62 -10.72
N ILE A 126 0.25 11.99 -10.72
CA ILE A 126 -0.34 13.05 -11.56
C ILE A 126 -0.52 14.34 -10.78
N SER A 127 -0.97 14.26 -9.53
CA SER A 127 -1.06 15.40 -8.62
C SER A 127 0.33 15.78 -8.14
N ARG A 128 0.91 16.81 -8.75
CA ARG A 128 2.13 17.52 -8.30
C ARG A 128 1.93 19.02 -8.42
#